data_AF-A0A176S091-F1
#
_entry.id   AF-A0A176S091-F1
#
_cell.length_a   1.000
_cell.length_b   1.000
_cell.length_c   1.000
_cell.angle_alpha   90.00
_cell.angle_beta   90.00
_cell.angle_gamma   90.00
#
_symmetry.space_group_name_H-M   'P 1'
#
loop_
_entity.id
_entity.type
_entity.pdbx_description
1 polymer ?
#
loop_
_entity_poly.entity_id
_entity_poly.type
_entity_poly.pdbx_seq_one_letter_code
_entity_poly.pdbx_strand_id
1 'polypeptide(L)'
;MVIAHEDMHTKNLSVLTEGETLYMSPLYDIATTAIYQGSRETALLINGKNKNIRPQDFYVLVDLLEVKHFDEEVSQILVKYTHKLPEYFNKIEKLPDIVFYKRSRTHSPGRKPRLIKSISFAERLRRKHQERMRQLDKAGWYKFI
;
A
#
# COMPACT_ATOMS: atom_id res chain seq x y z
N MET A 1 -1.88 6.70 -0.77
CA MET A 1 -2.40 5.33 -0.99
C MET A 1 -2.12 4.40 0.20
N VAL A 2 -3.10 3.66 0.71
CA VAL A 2 -2.96 3.00 2.03
C VAL A 2 -1.94 1.85 2.05
N ILE A 3 -1.90 0.99 1.02
CA ILE A 3 -0.97 -0.15 0.93
C ILE A 3 0.30 0.10 0.11
N ALA A 4 0.45 1.29 -0.50
CA ALA A 4 1.54 1.66 -1.42
C ALA A 4 1.84 0.57 -2.47
N HIS A 5 1.17 0.68 -3.62
CA HIS A 5 1.29 -0.23 -4.75
C HIS A 5 1.71 0.56 -5.97
N GLU A 6 3.01 0.52 -6.26
CA GLU A 6 3.63 1.35 -7.30
C GLU A 6 3.36 0.90 -8.72
N ASP A 7 2.84 -0.32 -8.89
CA ASP A 7 2.65 -0.95 -10.18
C ASP A 7 1.17 -1.04 -10.57
N MET A 8 0.27 -0.41 -9.80
CA MET A 8 -1.15 -0.36 -10.13
C MET A 8 -1.38 0.53 -11.35
N HIS A 9 -1.39 -0.06 -12.54
CA HIS A 9 -1.60 0.62 -13.82
C HIS A 9 -2.90 0.15 -14.51
N THR A 10 -3.29 0.79 -15.60
CA THR A 10 -4.58 0.53 -16.27
C THR A 10 -4.77 -0.93 -16.71
N LYS A 11 -3.70 -1.67 -16.98
CA LYS A 11 -3.77 -3.11 -17.31
C LYS A 11 -4.05 -4.03 -16.11
N ASN A 12 -4.11 -3.50 -14.88
CA ASN A 12 -4.53 -4.25 -13.68
C ASN A 12 -6.00 -4.02 -13.33
N LEU A 13 -6.71 -3.24 -14.15
CA LEU A 13 -8.14 -2.99 -14.01
C LEU A 13 -8.83 -3.66 -15.19
N SER A 14 -9.77 -4.54 -14.89
CA SER A 14 -10.59 -5.20 -15.89
C SER A 14 -12.06 -4.93 -15.65
N VAL A 15 -12.83 -5.07 -16.73
CA VAL A 15 -14.27 -4.95 -16.71
C VAL A 15 -14.88 -6.21 -17.29
N LEU A 16 -16.01 -6.62 -16.72
CA LEU A 16 -16.88 -7.65 -17.28
C LEU A 16 -18.02 -6.95 -17.99
N THR A 17 -18.42 -7.47 -19.14
CA THR A 17 -19.53 -6.94 -19.92
C THR A 17 -20.65 -7.97 -19.99
N GLU A 18 -21.86 -7.56 -19.64
CA GLU A 18 -23.08 -8.36 -19.79
C GLU A 18 -24.11 -7.54 -20.57
N GLY A 19 -24.18 -7.79 -21.88
CA GLY A 19 -24.93 -6.93 -22.80
C GLY A 19 -24.36 -5.51 -22.81
N GLU A 20 -25.21 -4.53 -22.48
CA GLU A 20 -24.84 -3.12 -22.36
C GLU A 20 -24.31 -2.75 -20.96
N THR A 21 -24.36 -3.69 -20.01
CA THR A 21 -23.93 -3.43 -18.63
C THR A 21 -22.45 -3.73 -18.48
N LEU A 22 -21.74 -2.81 -17.82
CA LEU A 22 -20.32 -2.92 -17.54
C LEU A 22 -20.11 -3.01 -16.03
N TYR A 23 -19.41 -4.06 -15.59
CA TYR A 23 -19.07 -4.31 -14.20
C TYR A 23 -17.56 -4.25 -14.01
N MET A 24 -17.09 -3.68 -12.90
CA MET A 24 -15.69 -3.84 -12.52
C MET A 24 -15.42 -5.30 -12.16
N SER A 25 -14.36 -5.88 -12.73
CA SER A 25 -13.87 -7.19 -12.29
C SER A 25 -13.27 -7.09 -10.89
N PRO A 26 -13.19 -8.20 -10.13
CA PRO A 26 -12.37 -8.24 -8.92
C PRO A 26 -10.96 -7.74 -9.19
N LEU A 27 -10.39 -7.00 -8.23
CA LEU A 27 -9.01 -6.53 -8.32
C LEU A 27 -8.04 -7.73 -8.33
N TYR A 28 -7.04 -7.68 -9.19
CA TYR A 28 -5.97 -8.67 -9.31
C TYR A 28 -4.61 -8.00 -9.32
N ASP A 29 -3.54 -8.80 -9.23
CA ASP A 29 -2.15 -8.32 -9.22
C ASP A 29 -1.83 -7.31 -8.09
N ILE A 30 -2.51 -7.46 -6.95
CA ILE A 30 -2.32 -6.59 -5.79
C ILE A 30 -1.01 -6.95 -5.08
N ALA A 31 -0.02 -6.05 -5.14
CA ALA A 31 1.23 -6.20 -4.40
C ALA A 31 1.63 -4.91 -3.68
N THR A 32 1.97 -5.00 -2.39
CA THR A 32 2.60 -3.87 -1.69
C THR A 32 4.08 -3.82 -2.06
N THR A 33 4.52 -2.74 -2.69
CA THR A 33 5.94 -2.54 -3.03
C THR A 33 6.73 -1.96 -1.86
N ALA A 34 6.03 -1.43 -0.84
CA ALA A 34 6.63 -0.87 0.36
C ALA A 34 7.47 -1.88 1.16
N ILE A 35 7.21 -3.19 1.04
CA ILE A 35 8.00 -4.22 1.73
C ILE A 35 9.43 -4.33 1.23
N TYR A 36 9.75 -3.91 0.01
CA TYR A 36 11.10 -4.01 -0.54
C TYR A 36 11.89 -2.72 -0.27
N GLN A 37 11.53 -1.63 -0.95
CA GLN A 37 12.11 -0.28 -0.81
C GLN A 37 11.36 0.71 -1.74
N GLY A 38 10.03 0.68 -1.68
CA GLY A 38 9.20 1.52 -2.53
C GLY A 38 9.48 3.03 -2.36
N SER A 39 9.51 3.75 -3.47
CA SER A 39 9.73 5.21 -3.53
C SER A 39 8.47 6.01 -3.86
N ARG A 40 7.43 5.34 -4.38
CA ARG A 40 6.16 5.93 -4.80
C ARG A 40 5.01 5.24 -4.07
N GLU A 41 3.87 5.91 -4.00
CA GLU A 41 2.67 5.36 -3.35
C GLU A 41 1.70 4.72 -4.35
N THR A 42 1.75 5.15 -5.62
CA THR A 42 0.82 4.77 -6.70
C THR A 42 1.50 4.98 -8.05
N ALA A 43 1.12 4.20 -9.06
CA ALA A 43 1.51 4.44 -10.44
C ALA A 43 0.68 5.58 -11.07
N LEU A 44 -0.64 5.56 -10.85
CA LEU A 44 -1.57 6.56 -11.34
C LEU A 44 -1.49 7.82 -10.47
N LEU A 45 -1.34 8.98 -11.12
CA LEU A 45 -1.22 10.27 -10.44
C LEU A 45 -2.57 10.71 -9.84
N ILE A 46 -2.50 11.27 -8.64
CA ILE A 46 -3.63 11.92 -7.98
C ILE A 46 -3.25 13.39 -7.84
N ASN A 47 -3.98 14.27 -8.54
CA ASN A 47 -3.67 15.69 -8.63
C ASN A 47 -2.17 15.96 -8.96
N GLY A 48 -1.66 15.24 -9.97
CA GLY A 48 -0.25 15.32 -10.42
C GLY A 48 0.78 14.67 -9.49
N LYS A 49 0.37 14.02 -8.38
CA LYS A 49 1.26 13.43 -7.39
C LYS A 49 1.20 11.91 -7.38
N ASN A 50 2.35 11.28 -7.13
CA ASN A 50 2.48 9.84 -6.89
C ASN A 50 3.08 9.50 -5.52
N LYS A 51 3.34 10.51 -4.68
CA LYS A 51 3.94 10.38 -3.34
C LYS A 51 3.43 11.50 -2.44
N ASN A 52 3.45 11.29 -1.12
CA ASN A 52 2.98 12.27 -0.13
C ASN A 52 1.55 12.75 -0.42
N ILE A 53 0.69 11.83 -0.84
CA ILE A 53 -0.68 12.13 -1.24
C ILE A 53 -1.48 12.45 0.02
N ARG A 54 -2.19 13.57 0.00
CA ARG A 54 -3.02 14.07 1.12
C ARG A 54 -4.50 14.04 0.76
N PRO A 55 -5.42 14.16 1.73
CA PRO A 55 -6.85 14.22 1.44
C PRO A 55 -7.21 15.30 0.43
N GLN A 56 -6.58 16.48 0.51
CA GLN A 56 -6.82 17.60 -0.42
C GLN A 56 -6.48 17.26 -1.87
N ASP A 57 -5.57 16.31 -2.12
CA ASP A 57 -5.24 15.88 -3.47
C ASP A 57 -6.37 15.05 -4.09
N PHE A 58 -7.22 14.41 -3.27
CA PHE A 58 -8.37 13.66 -3.74
C PHE A 58 -9.61 14.52 -3.96
N TYR A 59 -9.80 15.62 -3.22
CA TYR A 59 -11.02 16.43 -3.37
C TYR A 59 -11.16 16.99 -4.79
N VAL A 60 -10.06 17.27 -5.49
CA VAL A 60 -10.09 17.63 -6.93
C VAL A 60 -10.80 16.55 -7.76
N LEU A 61 -10.51 15.27 -7.50
CA LEU A 61 -11.13 14.15 -8.19
C LEU A 61 -12.58 13.93 -7.71
N VAL A 62 -12.84 14.09 -6.41
CA VAL A 62 -14.17 13.96 -5.81
C VAL A 62 -15.14 14.96 -6.44
N ASP A 63 -14.71 16.20 -6.60
CA ASP A 63 -15.52 17.27 -7.21
C ASP A 63 -15.77 16.99 -8.70
N LEU A 64 -14.73 16.54 -9.44
CA LEU A 64 -14.84 16.22 -10.87
C LEU A 64 -15.74 15.01 -11.17
N LEU A 65 -15.74 14.01 -10.28
CA LEU A 65 -16.49 12.76 -10.43
C LEU A 65 -17.80 12.75 -9.64
N GLU A 66 -18.13 13.84 -8.95
CA GLU A 66 -19.31 13.99 -8.10
C GLU A 66 -19.46 12.85 -7.07
N VAL A 67 -18.33 12.42 -6.48
CA VAL A 67 -18.30 11.30 -5.52
C VAL A 67 -18.98 11.70 -4.22
N LYS A 68 -20.03 10.97 -3.84
CA LYS A 68 -20.72 11.15 -2.56
C LYS A 68 -20.07 10.30 -1.48
N HIS A 69 -20.14 10.78 -0.24
CA HIS A 69 -19.67 10.06 0.96
C HIS A 69 -18.18 9.70 0.98
N PHE A 70 -17.34 10.53 0.36
CA PHE A 70 -15.90 10.25 0.26
C PHE A 70 -15.23 10.11 1.64
N ASP A 71 -15.54 11.01 2.58
CA ASP A 71 -14.92 11.03 3.90
C ASP A 71 -15.30 9.79 4.72
N GLU A 72 -16.56 9.36 4.64
CA GLU A 72 -17.07 8.15 5.30
C GLU A 72 -16.39 6.89 4.74
N GLU A 73 -16.25 6.78 3.42
CA GLU A 73 -15.57 5.64 2.78
C GLU A 73 -14.08 5.61 3.14
N VAL A 74 -13.40 6.77 3.14
CA VAL A 74 -12.01 6.89 3.59
C VAL A 74 -11.87 6.45 5.03
N SER A 75 -12.77 6.89 5.92
CA SER A 75 -12.79 6.50 7.34
C SER A 75 -12.87 4.98 7.48
N GLN A 76 -13.82 4.34 6.80
CA GLN A 76 -13.99 2.88 6.85
C GLN A 76 -12.75 2.13 6.35
N ILE A 77 -12.11 2.61 5.27
CA ILE A 77 -10.88 2.02 4.73
C ILE A 77 -9.75 2.15 5.76
N LEU A 78 -9.59 3.32 6.37
CA LEU A 78 -8.54 3.58 7.36
C LEU A 78 -8.73 2.73 8.63
N VAL A 79 -9.96 2.57 9.11
CA VAL A 79 -10.28 1.69 10.26
C VAL A 79 -9.92 0.24 9.92
N LYS A 80 -10.33 -0.27 8.76
CA LYS A 80 -10.00 -1.64 8.32
C LYS A 80 -8.49 -1.83 8.19
N TYR A 81 -7.78 -0.86 7.60
CA TYR A 81 -6.33 -0.91 7.47
C TYR A 81 -5.61 -0.87 8.83
N THR A 82 -6.06 -0.01 9.74
CA THR A 82 -5.40 0.22 11.04
C THR A 82 -5.61 -0.97 11.97
N HIS A 83 -6.85 -1.47 12.06
CA HIS A 83 -7.23 -2.43 13.09
C HIS A 83 -7.39 -3.86 12.57
N LYS A 84 -7.93 -4.08 11.36
CA LYS A 84 -8.20 -5.43 10.83
C LYS A 84 -7.01 -6.03 10.09
N LEU A 85 -6.25 -5.23 9.33
CA LEU A 85 -5.11 -5.74 8.55
C LEU A 85 -4.07 -6.51 9.42
N PRO A 86 -3.72 -6.07 10.65
CA PRO A 86 -2.81 -6.80 11.51
C PRO A 86 -3.23 -8.24 11.83
N GLU A 87 -4.52 -8.54 11.88
CA GLU A 87 -5.02 -9.90 12.11
C GLU A 87 -4.59 -10.86 11.00
N TYR A 88 -4.50 -10.38 9.75
CA TYR A 88 -4.01 -11.18 8.63
C TYR A 88 -2.52 -11.47 8.74
N PHE A 89 -1.72 -10.56 9.31
CA PHE A 89 -0.30 -10.82 9.55
C PHE A 89 -0.10 -11.99 10.53
N ASN A 90 -0.97 -12.11 11.54
CA ASN A 90 -0.95 -13.23 12.48
C ASN A 90 -1.31 -14.57 11.81
N LYS A 91 -2.13 -14.54 10.75
CA LYS A 91 -2.43 -15.73 9.95
C LYS A 91 -1.24 -16.12 9.06
N ILE A 92 -0.55 -15.13 8.48
CA ILE A 92 0.64 -15.33 7.65
C ILE A 92 1.80 -15.94 8.47
N GLU A 93 1.92 -15.59 9.74
CA GLU A 93 2.93 -16.15 10.65
C GLU A 93 2.82 -17.67 10.83
N LYS A 94 1.67 -18.27 10.51
CA LYS A 94 1.45 -19.73 10.54
C LYS A 94 1.89 -20.44 9.26
N LEU A 95 2.22 -19.69 8.20
CA LEU A 95 2.69 -20.24 6.93
C LEU A 95 4.20 -20.57 7.02
N PRO A 96 4.70 -21.54 6.24
CA PRO A 96 6.13 -21.89 6.23
C PRO A 96 7.02 -20.66 5.99
N ASP A 97 8.17 -20.63 6.69
CA ASP A 97 9.01 -19.44 6.86
C ASP A 97 9.45 -18.80 5.54
N ILE A 98 8.75 -17.72 5.15
CA ILE A 98 9.23 -16.77 4.14
C ILE A 98 10.12 -15.77 4.87
N VAL A 99 11.42 -15.83 4.58
CA VAL A 99 12.43 -15.03 5.28
C VAL A 99 12.96 -13.91 4.39
N PHE A 100 12.99 -12.69 4.93
CA PHE A 100 13.64 -11.55 4.31
C PHE A 100 15.06 -11.42 4.83
N TYR A 101 16.02 -11.33 3.91
CA TYR A 101 17.42 -11.18 4.27
C TYR A 101 17.91 -9.75 4.08
N LYS A 102 18.64 -9.23 5.08
CA LYS A 102 19.40 -7.98 4.94
C LYS A 102 20.85 -8.27 4.60
N ARG A 103 21.31 -7.71 3.48
CA ARG A 103 22.74 -7.69 3.12
C ARG A 103 23.44 -6.54 3.84
N SER A 104 24.67 -6.79 4.30
CA SER A 104 25.57 -5.74 4.78
C SER A 104 25.88 -4.74 3.67
N ARG A 105 25.79 -3.44 3.94
CA ARG A 105 26.42 -2.44 3.06
C ARG A 105 27.93 -2.53 3.25
N THR A 106 28.67 -2.86 2.20
CA THR A 106 30.13 -2.82 2.18
C THR A 106 30.59 -1.52 1.54
N HIS A 107 31.19 -0.64 2.33
CA HIS A 107 31.79 0.63 1.85
C HIS A 107 33.26 0.48 1.43
N SER A 108 33.81 -0.74 1.47
CA SER A 108 35.22 -1.01 1.18
C SER A 108 35.36 -1.91 -0.05
N PRO A 109 36.21 -1.55 -1.04
CA PRO A 109 36.50 -2.41 -2.19
C PRO A 109 37.04 -3.76 -1.71
N GLY A 110 36.48 -4.87 -2.21
CA GLY A 110 36.96 -6.23 -1.94
C GLY A 110 36.25 -7.02 -0.82
N ARG A 111 35.39 -6.41 0.00
CA ARG A 111 34.56 -7.17 0.96
C ARG A 111 33.26 -7.65 0.31
N LYS A 112 33.07 -8.97 0.25
CA LYS A 112 31.80 -9.57 -0.18
C LYS A 112 30.68 -9.23 0.83
N PRO A 113 29.49 -8.83 0.37
CA PRO A 113 28.36 -8.57 1.27
C PRO A 113 28.02 -9.83 2.08
N ARG A 114 27.88 -9.70 3.40
CA ARG A 114 27.43 -10.80 4.27
C ARG A 114 25.94 -10.64 4.56
N LEU A 115 25.24 -11.77 4.66
CA LEU A 115 23.87 -11.82 5.19
C LEU A 115 23.95 -11.57 6.70
N ILE A 116 23.37 -10.48 7.18
CA ILE A 116 23.50 -10.08 8.60
C ILE A 116 22.29 -10.52 9.42
N LYS A 117 21.07 -10.36 8.88
CA LYS A 117 19.84 -10.60 9.64
C LYS A 117 18.73 -11.16 8.75
N SER A 118 18.04 -12.17 9.25
CA SER A 118 16.74 -12.63 8.79
C SER A 118 15.62 -11.93 9.57
N ILE A 119 14.52 -11.64 8.89
CA ILE A 119 13.26 -11.18 9.49
C ILE A 119 12.14 -11.96 8.80
N SER A 120 11.16 -12.47 9.56
CA SER A 120 10.03 -13.18 8.96
C SER A 120 9.19 -12.23 8.11
N PHE A 121 8.47 -12.77 7.12
CA PHE A 121 7.59 -11.98 6.27
C PHE A 121 6.49 -11.27 7.07
N ALA A 122 5.87 -11.94 8.02
CA ALA A 122 4.86 -11.35 8.91
C ALA A 122 5.42 -10.15 9.68
N GLU A 123 6.62 -10.29 10.26
CA GLU A 123 7.28 -9.20 10.99
C GLU A 123 7.70 -8.06 10.05
N ARG A 124 8.10 -8.36 8.81
CA ARG A 124 8.37 -7.33 7.79
C ARG A 124 7.11 -6.53 7.46
N LEU A 125 5.97 -7.20 7.28
CA LEU A 125 4.67 -6.56 7.02
C LEU A 125 4.24 -5.68 8.19
N ARG A 126 4.31 -6.19 9.43
CA ARG A 126 4.00 -5.43 10.66
C ARG A 126 4.78 -4.12 10.74
N ARG A 127 6.10 -4.17 10.54
CA ARG A 127 6.95 -2.97 10.58
C ARG A 127 6.58 -1.96 9.50
N LYS A 128 6.28 -2.44 8.29
CA LYS A 128 5.91 -1.57 7.17
C LYS A 128 4.52 -0.97 7.33
N HIS A 129 3.58 -1.72 7.87
CA HIS A 129 2.27 -1.21 8.29
C HIS A 129 2.41 -0.10 9.33
N GLN A 130 3.16 -0.30 10.41
CA GLN A 130 3.42 0.73 11.41
C GLN A 130 4.11 1.98 10.85
N GLU A 131 5.11 1.81 9.99
CA GLU A 131 5.75 2.92 9.29
C GLU A 131 4.74 3.70 8.44
N ARG A 132 3.87 2.98 7.72
CA ARG A 132 2.88 3.59 6.85
C ARG A 132 1.78 4.31 7.63
N MET A 133 1.33 3.78 8.77
CA MET A 133 0.39 4.49 9.66
C MET A 133 0.96 5.85 10.08
N ARG A 134 2.23 5.92 10.51
CA ARG A 134 2.88 7.20 10.84
C ARG A 134 2.95 8.17 9.66
N GLN A 135 3.17 7.66 8.44
CA GLN A 135 3.18 8.48 7.24
C GLN A 135 1.79 9.03 6.91
N LEU A 136 0.76 8.19 7.01
CA LEU A 136 -0.63 8.58 6.78
C LEU A 136 -1.10 9.62 7.81
N ASP A 137 -0.70 9.46 9.07
CA ASP A 137 -0.97 10.40 10.16
C ASP A 137 -0.33 11.77 9.87
N LYS A 138 0.97 11.78 9.56
CA LYS A 138 1.68 12.99 9.14
C LYS A 138 1.07 13.66 7.90
N ALA A 139 0.44 12.89 7.00
CA ALA A 139 -0.23 13.40 5.81
C ALA A 139 -1.68 13.84 6.07
N GLY A 140 -2.19 13.74 7.31
CA GLY A 140 -3.50 14.22 7.71
C GLY A 140 -4.65 13.28 7.36
N TRP A 141 -4.38 12.01 7.10
CA TRP A 141 -5.43 11.02 6.79
C TRP A 141 -6.21 10.58 8.02
N TYR A 142 -5.57 10.52 9.19
CA TYR A 142 -6.22 10.04 10.41
C TYR A 142 -7.22 11.02 11.02
N LYS A 143 -7.40 12.22 10.45
CA LYS A 143 -8.45 13.16 10.87
C LYS A 143 -9.89 12.64 10.63
N PHE A 144 -10.03 11.59 9.82
CA PHE A 144 -11.31 11.00 9.43
C PHE A 144 -11.72 9.81 10.30
N ILE A 145 -10.89 9.40 11.27
CA ILE A 145 -11.19 8.30 12.20
C ILE A 145 -11.04 8.73 13.65
#